data_AF-A0A1A8Z4R0-F1
#
_entry.id   AF-A0A1A8Z4R0-F1
#
_cell.length_a   1.000
_cell.length_b   1.000
_cell.length_c   1.000
_cell.angle_alpha   90.00
_cell.angle_beta   90.00
_cell.angle_gamma   90.00
#
_symmetry.space_group_name_H-M   'P 1'
#
loop_
_entity.id
_entity.type
_entity.pdbx_description
1 polymer ?
#
loop_
_entity_poly.entity_id
_entity_poly.type
_entity_poly.pdbx_seq_one_letter_code
_entity_poly.pdbx_strand_id
1 'polypeptide(L)'
;MGLFARTRGTTRRLAGVTTLAVLLMLGGPARLADAAPSSAGLKAWQSEITKVPQPSARGCFTADYPRLAWHRTSCAAAPDLPMTPKHSIRPLVVGSGNDISAQAPSGFISESSGTFENIVNVTSESSPIANAGPPVADAYTLQINTDFFASTACAGSPNPGCRGWEQFVYANDGSSGLVFIQYWLLQYNAACPAGGWTQFSFTGDPDIYCYRNSPGATPVPDQPITNLGALRLTGTVSASSDSATLFVGATAYTAGGSNSVNAAAGWTVSEFNVFGYGGNADGGGQATFNSGASLNVRTRITYGGTAAPVCAAQGFTGETNNLDFGTPAPSFTPPGPAVVFVENTTGGAATNCAAATVVGDTHQHTFAGLLYDFQASGDFVEAQAGSGFEVQTRKVSGAPTWPNASVDRSVATRMGTTKVALCDGKSLVVDGRTTDIQSEGALHLPSGVDIHRVGNVYVVTDQSGNSIRVTVNSGYIDVAVGLGSSATQAVGLLGNPGGDPKLLAGRDGTRYAVPLSFDELYQKFGASWRVNPLRTLLAPCATVASGNPSAPFFAGNLTDDVRKRAESVCLQARVTPEWLDTCTLDVAVVGDRAASTYVGLAPPVVNGNR
;
A
#
# COMPACT_ATOMS: atom_id res chain seq x y z
N MET A 1 9.22 -60.14 38.23
CA MET A 1 9.72 -61.25 39.09
C MET A 1 10.76 -60.68 40.05
N GLY A 2 10.54 -60.78 41.37
CA GLY A 2 11.47 -60.55 42.50
C GLY A 2 12.03 -59.12 42.66
N LEU A 3 11.61 -58.20 43.56
CA LEU A 3 11.43 -58.21 45.03
C LEU A 3 12.69 -58.63 45.82
N PHE A 4 13.28 -57.69 46.60
CA PHE A 4 13.72 -57.74 48.02
C PHE A 4 14.43 -56.41 48.38
N ALA A 5 13.81 -55.46 49.10
CA ALA A 5 13.75 -55.24 50.58
C ALA A 5 15.08 -54.74 51.22
N ARG A 6 15.16 -53.46 51.67
CA ARG A 6 15.10 -52.94 53.08
C ARG A 6 16.17 -53.56 54.01
N THR A 7 17.00 -52.82 54.77
CA THR A 7 16.66 -51.94 55.92
C THR A 7 17.87 -51.14 56.45
N ARG A 8 17.55 -50.09 57.22
CA ARG A 8 18.38 -49.14 57.99
C ARG A 8 19.30 -49.77 59.05
N GLY A 9 20.38 -49.04 59.38
CA GLY A 9 21.14 -49.19 60.63
C GLY A 9 22.06 -47.99 60.93
N THR A 10 21.54 -46.99 61.63
CA THR A 10 22.28 -45.93 62.36
C THR A 10 22.78 -46.49 63.70
N THR A 11 24.01 -46.21 64.18
CA THR A 11 24.34 -45.17 65.19
C THR A 11 25.86 -45.26 65.54
N ARG A 12 26.61 -44.13 65.47
CA ARG A 12 27.26 -43.37 66.59
C ARG A 12 28.38 -44.11 67.35
N ARG A 13 29.53 -43.53 67.76
CA ARG A 13 30.14 -42.19 67.81
C ARG A 13 31.59 -42.39 68.30
N LEU A 14 32.56 -41.54 67.90
CA LEU A 14 33.37 -40.57 68.68
C LEU A 14 34.84 -40.90 68.34
N ALA A 15 35.83 -40.02 68.26
CA ALA A 15 35.94 -38.56 68.23
C ALA A 15 37.44 -38.27 68.01
N GLY A 16 37.79 -37.15 67.36
CA GLY A 16 39.19 -36.76 67.22
C GLY A 16 39.47 -35.55 66.31
N VAL A 17 38.92 -34.40 66.68
CA VAL A 17 39.53 -33.03 66.66
C VAL A 17 40.30 -32.56 65.41
N THR A 18 39.82 -31.49 64.74
CA THR A 18 40.51 -30.19 64.68
C THR A 18 39.65 -29.06 64.07
N THR A 19 39.43 -28.02 64.88
CA THR A 19 39.38 -26.56 64.62
C THR A 19 38.77 -25.99 63.33
N LEU A 20 37.68 -25.24 63.58
CA LEU A 20 36.94 -24.33 62.71
C LEU A 20 37.80 -23.12 62.29
N ALA A 21 37.97 -22.89 60.99
CA ALA A 21 38.41 -21.60 60.45
C ALA A 21 37.22 -20.93 59.74
N VAL A 22 36.77 -19.81 60.30
CA VAL A 22 35.75 -18.95 59.69
C VAL A 22 36.43 -18.13 58.60
N LEU A 23 36.16 -18.44 57.32
CA LEU A 23 36.41 -17.52 56.21
C LEU A 23 35.13 -16.77 55.87
N LEU A 24 35.11 -15.49 56.26
CA LEU A 24 34.22 -14.47 55.68
C LEU A 24 34.68 -14.24 54.22
N MET A 25 34.05 -14.94 53.28
CA MET A 25 34.12 -14.58 51.87
C MET A 25 33.16 -13.40 51.64
N LEU A 26 33.73 -12.22 51.40
CA LEU A 26 33.04 -11.08 50.81
C LEU A 26 32.53 -11.50 49.42
N GLY A 27 31.27 -11.91 49.35
CA GLY A 27 30.55 -12.04 48.09
C GLY A 27 30.33 -10.65 47.51
N GLY A 28 31.20 -10.21 46.59
CA GLY A 28 30.89 -9.09 45.72
C GLY A 28 29.63 -9.42 44.91
N PRO A 29 28.76 -8.45 44.59
CA PRO A 29 27.62 -8.73 43.73
C PRO A 29 28.15 -9.18 42.38
N ALA A 30 27.88 -10.43 42.02
CA ALA A 30 27.98 -10.86 40.64
C ALA A 30 27.06 -9.91 39.85
N ARG A 31 27.65 -9.05 39.01
CA ARG A 31 26.90 -8.35 37.99
C ARG A 31 26.27 -9.44 37.12
N LEU A 32 24.97 -9.67 37.29
CA LEU A 32 24.16 -10.29 36.26
C LEU A 32 24.42 -9.45 35.01
N ALA A 33 25.05 -10.04 34.00
CA ALA A 33 25.08 -9.42 32.69
C ALA A 33 23.62 -9.21 32.29
N ASP A 34 23.21 -7.96 32.06
CA ASP A 34 21.89 -7.66 31.52
C ASP A 34 21.76 -8.45 30.21
N ALA A 35 20.92 -9.48 30.23
CA ALA A 35 20.61 -10.21 29.02
C ALA A 35 20.02 -9.22 28.01
N ALA A 36 20.47 -9.29 26.75
CA ALA A 36 19.90 -8.48 25.69
C ALA A 36 18.36 -8.60 25.70
N PRO A 37 17.62 -7.49 25.53
CA PRO A 37 16.17 -7.51 25.62
C PRO A 37 15.58 -8.48 24.58
N SER A 38 14.63 -9.31 25.01
CA SER A 38 13.85 -10.10 24.06
C SER A 38 13.06 -9.16 23.13
N SER A 39 12.89 -9.53 21.86
CA SER A 39 12.09 -8.77 20.90
C SER A 39 10.68 -8.46 21.43
N ALA A 40 10.06 -9.43 22.12
CA ALA A 40 8.75 -9.25 22.74
C ALA A 40 8.78 -8.23 23.90
N GLY A 41 9.77 -8.32 24.78
CA GLY A 41 9.94 -7.38 25.90
C GLY A 41 10.21 -5.95 25.43
N LEU A 42 10.99 -5.80 24.35
CA LEU A 42 11.26 -4.50 23.76
C LEU A 42 9.98 -3.88 23.15
N LYS A 43 9.25 -4.63 22.31
CA LYS A 43 7.99 -4.16 21.71
C LYS A 43 6.95 -3.78 22.76
N ALA A 44 6.87 -4.55 23.85
CA ALA A 44 6.00 -4.23 24.98
C ALA A 44 6.41 -2.92 25.66
N TRP A 45 7.70 -2.75 26.00
CA TRP A 45 8.20 -1.50 26.57
C TRP A 45 7.94 -0.29 25.67
N GLN A 46 8.21 -0.42 24.36
CA GLN A 46 7.95 0.63 23.38
C GLN A 46 6.47 1.05 23.36
N SER A 47 5.55 0.09 23.54
CA SER A 47 4.10 0.37 23.60
C SER A 47 3.66 0.97 24.95
N GLU A 48 4.35 0.66 26.05
CA GLU A 48 4.01 1.19 27.37
C GLU A 48 4.58 2.60 27.60
N ILE A 49 5.79 2.90 27.10
CA ILE A 49 6.42 4.22 27.30
C ILE A 49 5.64 5.35 26.61
N THR A 50 4.95 5.09 25.48
CA THR A 50 4.10 6.10 24.82
C THR A 50 2.89 6.50 25.66
N LYS A 51 2.46 5.65 26.60
CA LYS A 51 1.35 5.94 27.54
C LYS A 51 1.81 6.71 28.77
N VAL A 52 3.11 6.78 29.03
CA VAL A 52 3.66 7.52 30.16
C VAL A 52 3.55 9.02 29.85
N PRO A 53 2.86 9.82 30.69
CA PRO A 53 2.75 11.25 30.47
C PRO A 53 4.12 11.91 30.38
N GLN A 54 4.30 12.74 29.35
CA GLN A 54 5.50 13.54 29.21
C GLN A 54 5.56 14.61 30.32
N PRO A 55 6.75 14.92 30.87
CA PRO A 55 6.88 15.94 31.91
C PRO A 55 6.39 17.35 31.51
N SER A 56 6.27 17.64 30.22
CA SER A 56 5.61 18.84 29.69
C SER A 56 5.11 18.61 28.27
N ALA A 57 3.95 19.17 27.92
CA ALA A 57 3.31 18.97 26.61
C ALA A 57 4.10 19.49 25.40
N ARG A 58 5.10 20.37 25.60
CA ARG A 58 5.89 21.00 24.52
C ARG A 58 7.41 20.81 24.70
N GLY A 59 7.80 19.72 25.37
CA GLY A 59 9.20 19.41 25.66
C GLY A 59 9.78 18.33 24.75
N CYS A 60 11.09 18.16 24.83
CA CYS A 60 11.83 17.08 24.20
C CYS A 60 12.32 16.11 25.27
N PHE A 61 12.11 14.82 25.02
CA PHE A 61 12.44 13.78 25.99
C PHE A 61 13.06 12.55 25.33
N THR A 62 13.84 11.82 26.11
CA THR A 62 14.37 10.50 25.78
C THR A 62 13.96 9.48 26.83
N ALA A 63 13.95 8.20 26.47
CA ALA A 63 13.78 7.11 27.42
C ALA A 63 14.58 5.89 26.96
N ASP A 64 15.09 5.12 27.92
CA ASP A 64 15.87 3.91 27.64
C ASP A 64 15.26 2.69 28.31
N TYR A 65 15.18 1.59 27.57
CA TYR A 65 14.78 0.30 28.08
C TYR A 65 15.67 -0.12 29.28
N PRO A 66 15.11 -0.74 30.33
CA PRO A 66 13.71 -1.12 30.52
C PRO A 66 12.85 -0.05 31.21
N ARG A 67 13.34 1.18 31.42
CA ARG A 67 12.67 2.16 32.28
C ARG A 67 11.47 2.78 31.58
N LEU A 68 10.34 2.85 32.27
CA LEU A 68 9.14 3.56 31.82
C LEU A 68 9.14 5.00 32.35
N ALA A 69 10.17 5.77 31.99
CA ALA A 69 10.34 7.14 32.44
C ALA A 69 10.98 8.02 31.36
N TRP A 70 10.42 9.21 31.17
CA TRP A 70 10.95 10.23 30.27
C TRP A 70 12.03 11.07 30.96
N HIS A 71 13.17 11.20 30.30
CA HIS A 71 14.28 12.07 30.67
C HIS A 71 14.28 13.30 29.77
N ARG A 72 14.21 14.49 30.38
CA ARG A 72 14.27 15.76 29.64
C ARG A 72 15.59 15.87 28.87
N THR A 73 15.51 16.22 27.61
CA THR A 73 16.67 16.58 26.78
C THR A 73 16.49 17.98 26.19
N SER A 74 17.58 18.54 25.67
CA SER A 74 17.53 19.81 24.95
C SER A 74 16.81 19.63 23.62
N CYS A 75 15.82 20.48 23.35
CA CYS A 75 15.24 20.58 22.03
C CYS A 75 16.21 21.28 21.07
N ALA A 76 16.17 20.88 19.80
CA ALA A 76 16.68 21.65 18.67
C ALA A 76 15.52 22.35 17.93
N ALA A 77 15.85 23.26 17.01
CA ALA A 77 14.89 23.76 16.04
C ALA A 77 14.62 22.66 15.00
N ALA A 78 13.35 22.45 14.65
CA ALA A 78 13.02 21.62 13.49
C ALA A 78 13.57 22.28 12.21
N PRO A 79 13.92 21.50 11.18
CA PRO A 79 14.34 22.06 9.90
C PRO A 79 13.28 23.01 9.32
N ASP A 80 13.72 24.19 8.86
CA ASP A 80 12.83 25.18 8.23
C ASP A 80 12.63 24.84 6.75
N LEU A 81 12.04 23.67 6.51
CA LEU A 81 11.71 23.15 5.20
C LEU A 81 10.36 22.43 5.23
N PRO A 82 9.55 22.55 4.16
CA PRO A 82 8.25 21.90 4.09
C PRO A 82 8.42 20.40 3.82
N MET A 83 7.65 19.60 4.55
CA MET A 83 7.25 18.26 4.15
C MET A 83 5.93 18.42 3.40
N THR A 84 5.99 18.43 2.08
CA THR A 84 4.94 19.02 1.24
C THR A 84 3.68 18.16 1.19
N PRO A 85 2.47 18.73 1.07
CA PRO A 85 1.30 17.92 0.74
C PRO A 85 1.41 17.39 -0.69
N LYS A 86 0.75 16.27 -0.99
CA LYS A 86 0.63 15.78 -2.36
C LYS A 86 0.12 16.88 -3.28
N HIS A 87 0.74 17.01 -4.43
CA HIS A 87 0.44 18.03 -5.42
C HIS A 87 0.72 17.46 -6.81
N SER A 88 0.01 17.96 -7.82
CA SER A 88 0.16 17.54 -9.22
C SER A 88 -0.23 16.07 -9.46
N ILE A 89 0.21 15.56 -10.61
CA ILE A 89 -0.02 14.20 -11.09
C ILE A 89 0.58 13.17 -10.14
N ARG A 90 -0.19 12.13 -9.84
CA ARG A 90 0.26 10.99 -9.04
C ARG A 90 1.39 10.25 -9.77
N PRO A 91 2.59 10.04 -9.19
CA PRO A 91 3.63 9.26 -9.83
C PRO A 91 3.28 7.76 -9.81
N LEU A 92 4.05 6.96 -10.55
CA LEU A 92 3.90 5.49 -10.55
C LEU A 92 4.74 4.77 -9.49
N VAL A 93 5.56 5.50 -8.73
CA VAL A 93 6.33 5.03 -7.57
C VAL A 93 5.60 5.36 -6.26
N VAL A 94 6.06 4.81 -5.13
CA VAL A 94 5.42 5.05 -3.83
C VAL A 94 5.56 6.51 -3.36
N GLY A 95 4.46 7.08 -2.88
CA GLY A 95 4.34 8.45 -2.38
C GLY A 95 3.62 9.39 -3.35
N SER A 96 3.53 10.68 -3.00
CA SER A 96 2.80 11.70 -3.77
C SER A 96 1.41 11.26 -4.26
N GLY A 97 0.66 10.62 -3.36
CA GLY A 97 -0.68 10.10 -3.63
C GLY A 97 -0.73 8.63 -4.07
N ASN A 98 0.33 8.05 -4.62
CA ASN A 98 0.43 6.63 -4.93
C ASN A 98 0.96 5.85 -3.72
N ASP A 99 0.10 5.64 -2.73
CA ASP A 99 0.48 4.95 -1.49
C ASP A 99 -0.59 3.95 -1.03
N ILE A 100 -0.27 3.20 0.02
CA ILE A 100 -1.15 2.31 0.76
C ILE A 100 -1.23 2.81 2.20
N SER A 101 -2.40 3.34 2.54
CA SER A 101 -2.67 3.89 3.86
C SER A 101 -3.62 3.00 4.67
N ALA A 102 -3.50 3.07 6.00
CA ALA A 102 -4.37 2.39 6.94
C ALA A 102 -5.55 3.29 7.33
N GLN A 103 -6.76 2.93 6.91
CA GLN A 103 -8.00 3.64 7.25
C GLN A 103 -8.68 3.00 8.46
N ALA A 104 -9.09 3.83 9.42
CA ALA A 104 -9.92 3.40 10.54
C ALA A 104 -11.29 2.91 10.05
N PRO A 105 -11.73 1.69 10.41
CA PRO A 105 -13.06 1.19 10.06
C PRO A 105 -14.22 2.01 10.65
N SER A 106 -13.95 2.78 11.71
CA SER A 106 -14.89 3.66 12.38
C SER A 106 -14.15 4.70 13.22
N GLY A 107 -14.79 5.81 13.58
CA GLY A 107 -14.22 6.78 14.52
C GLY A 107 -12.95 7.45 14.01
N PHE A 108 -12.17 8.00 14.94
CA PHE A 108 -10.93 8.73 14.65
C PHE A 108 -9.71 7.99 15.19
N ILE A 109 -8.60 8.10 14.47
CA ILE A 109 -7.29 7.61 14.87
C ILE A 109 -6.77 8.54 15.99
N SER A 110 -6.26 7.93 17.05
CA SER A 110 -5.62 8.58 18.20
C SER A 110 -4.12 8.30 18.28
N GLU A 111 -3.68 7.21 17.66
CA GLU A 111 -2.27 6.86 17.53
C GLU A 111 -2.08 6.10 16.21
N SER A 112 -0.96 6.36 15.53
CA SER A 112 -0.46 5.52 14.44
C SER A 112 1.01 5.22 14.67
N SER A 113 1.44 4.03 14.27
CA SER A 113 2.83 3.63 14.32
C SER A 113 3.25 2.92 13.04
N GLY A 114 4.44 3.26 12.58
CA GLY A 114 5.06 2.72 11.37
C GLY A 114 6.32 1.93 11.68
N THR A 115 6.48 0.76 11.06
CA THR A 115 7.66 -0.11 11.18
C THR A 115 7.98 -0.79 9.86
N PHE A 116 9.21 -1.28 9.72
CA PHE A 116 9.67 -2.04 8.56
C PHE A 116 9.99 -3.48 8.93
N GLU A 117 9.59 -4.42 8.07
CA GLU A 117 9.78 -5.86 8.25
C GLU A 117 10.30 -6.47 6.94
N ASN A 118 10.85 -7.70 7.00
CA ASN A 118 11.32 -8.44 5.82
C ASN A 118 12.23 -7.62 4.88
N ILE A 119 13.15 -6.84 5.46
CA ILE A 119 14.06 -5.97 4.71
C ILE A 119 15.10 -6.82 4.00
N VAL A 120 15.16 -6.69 2.68
CA VAL A 120 16.06 -7.42 1.79
C VAL A 120 16.82 -6.44 0.91
N ASN A 121 18.15 -6.57 0.89
CA ASN A 121 19.06 -5.77 0.06
C ASN A 121 18.92 -4.25 0.19
N VAL A 122 18.34 -3.71 1.27
CA VAL A 122 18.42 -2.27 1.56
C VAL A 122 19.81 -1.99 2.12
N THR A 123 20.70 -1.46 1.28
CA THR A 123 22.11 -1.23 1.59
C THR A 123 22.52 0.23 1.45
N SER A 124 21.80 1.01 0.65
CA SER A 124 21.99 2.45 0.56
C SER A 124 20.70 3.16 0.15
N GLU A 125 20.58 4.40 0.58
CA GLU A 125 19.57 5.37 0.20
C GLU A 125 20.25 6.72 0.04
N SER A 126 19.72 7.56 -0.84
CA SER A 126 20.10 8.97 -0.90
C SER A 126 18.98 9.86 -1.41
N SER A 127 18.89 11.06 -0.86
CA SER A 127 17.95 12.09 -1.31
C SER A 127 18.62 13.47 -1.33
N PRO A 128 18.27 14.36 -2.29
CA PRO A 128 18.57 15.78 -2.16
C PRO A 128 17.83 16.38 -0.94
N ILE A 129 18.49 17.26 -0.20
CA ILE A 129 17.85 18.00 0.89
C ILE A 129 16.94 19.09 0.30
N ALA A 130 15.68 19.13 0.74
CA ALA A 130 14.67 20.08 0.27
C ALA A 130 14.45 20.02 -1.25
N ASN A 131 14.51 18.81 -1.82
CA ASN A 131 14.32 18.55 -3.25
C ASN A 131 15.25 19.41 -4.16
N ALA A 132 16.47 19.70 -3.69
CA ALA A 132 17.42 20.53 -4.40
C ALA A 132 18.88 20.10 -4.16
N GLY A 133 19.73 20.34 -5.15
CA GLY A 133 21.16 20.03 -5.07
C GLY A 133 21.50 18.54 -5.24
N PRO A 134 22.75 18.15 -5.00
CA PRO A 134 23.17 16.76 -5.11
C PRO A 134 22.55 15.89 -4.01
N PRO A 135 22.28 14.60 -4.28
CA PRO A 135 21.77 13.68 -3.28
C PRO A 135 22.79 13.46 -2.15
N VAL A 136 22.30 13.38 -0.92
CA VAL A 136 23.07 13.09 0.29
C VAL A 136 22.75 11.67 0.73
N ALA A 137 23.78 10.88 1.04
CA ALA A 137 23.60 9.51 1.53
C ALA A 137 22.91 9.52 2.89
N ASP A 138 21.98 8.57 3.09
CA ASP A 138 21.17 8.45 4.30
C ASP A 138 20.35 9.71 4.62
N ALA A 139 20.12 10.58 3.64
CA ALA A 139 19.20 11.70 3.79
C ALA A 139 17.77 11.25 3.43
N TYR A 140 16.94 11.02 4.43
CA TYR A 140 15.56 10.58 4.24
C TYR A 140 14.66 11.07 5.36
N THR A 141 13.35 10.91 5.17
CA THR A 141 12.37 11.10 6.22
C THR A 141 11.56 9.83 6.45
N LEU A 142 11.23 9.55 7.70
CA LEU A 142 10.07 8.72 8.02
C LEU A 142 8.93 9.66 8.31
N GLN A 143 7.80 9.46 7.64
CA GLN A 143 6.63 10.32 7.81
C GLN A 143 5.44 9.45 8.17
N ILE A 144 4.73 9.81 9.24
CA ILE A 144 3.33 9.42 9.43
C ILE A 144 2.49 10.62 9.07
N ASN A 145 1.64 10.50 8.06
CA ASN A 145 0.78 11.58 7.62
C ASN A 145 -0.69 11.25 7.92
N THR A 146 -1.42 12.23 8.43
CA THR A 146 -2.89 12.12 8.50
C THR A 146 -3.49 12.25 7.10
N ASP A 147 -4.77 11.88 6.95
CA ASP A 147 -5.58 12.43 5.86
C ASP A 147 -5.75 13.94 6.01
N PHE A 148 -6.21 14.57 4.92
CA PHE A 148 -6.64 15.95 4.96
C PHE A 148 -8.03 15.99 5.61
N PHE A 149 -8.23 16.79 6.65
CA PHE A 149 -9.49 16.80 7.43
C PHE A 149 -10.02 18.22 7.63
N ALA A 150 -11.30 18.35 7.97
CA ALA A 150 -11.87 19.63 8.32
C ALA A 150 -11.29 20.10 9.65
N SER A 151 -10.74 21.31 9.70
CA SER A 151 -10.09 21.85 10.89
C SER A 151 -10.67 23.21 11.26
N THR A 152 -10.85 23.45 12.56
CA THR A 152 -11.22 24.77 13.09
C THR A 152 -10.12 25.81 12.87
N ALA A 153 -8.88 25.38 12.62
CA ALA A 153 -7.77 26.28 12.27
C ALA A 153 -7.97 26.96 10.89
N CYS A 154 -8.87 26.43 10.05
CA CYS A 154 -9.25 27.05 8.78
C CYS A 154 -10.27 28.19 8.92
N ALA A 155 -10.75 28.54 10.11
CA ALA A 155 -11.82 29.53 10.29
C ALA A 155 -11.50 30.93 9.71
N GLY A 156 -10.22 31.30 9.57
CA GLY A 156 -9.78 32.56 8.96
C GLY A 156 -9.56 32.50 7.44
N SER A 157 -9.73 31.33 6.82
CA SER A 157 -9.55 31.16 5.38
C SER A 157 -10.78 31.65 4.59
N PRO A 158 -10.59 32.40 3.49
CA PRO A 158 -11.67 32.68 2.54
C PRO A 158 -12.04 31.46 1.68
N ASN A 159 -11.22 30.41 1.67
CA ASN A 159 -11.47 29.20 0.89
C ASN A 159 -12.27 28.19 1.74
N PRO A 160 -13.53 27.88 1.38
CA PRO A 160 -14.30 26.85 2.09
C PRO A 160 -13.70 25.44 1.93
N GLY A 161 -12.78 25.25 0.97
CA GLY A 161 -12.02 24.02 0.77
C GLY A 161 -10.80 23.87 1.68
N CYS A 162 -10.49 24.83 2.56
CA CYS A 162 -9.34 24.72 3.47
C CYS A 162 -9.42 23.46 4.34
N ARG A 163 -8.29 22.75 4.48
CA ARG A 163 -8.17 21.54 5.30
C ARG A 163 -6.99 21.63 6.26
N GLY A 164 -7.12 20.98 7.41
CA GLY A 164 -5.99 20.69 8.29
C GLY A 164 -5.29 19.42 7.85
N TRP A 165 -3.98 19.38 8.05
CA TRP A 165 -3.13 18.22 7.83
C TRP A 165 -1.98 18.22 8.83
N GLU A 166 -1.60 17.04 9.33
CA GLU A 166 -0.56 16.88 10.34
C GLU A 166 0.38 15.74 9.97
N GLN A 167 1.67 15.95 10.21
CA GLN A 167 2.73 15.01 9.90
C GLN A 167 3.61 14.81 11.12
N PHE A 168 3.83 13.56 11.50
CA PHE A 168 4.85 13.17 12.48
C PHE A 168 6.07 12.75 11.70
N VAL A 169 7.20 13.40 11.96
CA VAL A 169 8.37 13.33 11.09
C VAL A 169 9.60 12.93 11.89
N TYR A 170 10.32 11.94 11.39
CA TYR A 170 11.73 11.79 11.65
C TYR A 170 12.49 12.19 10.39
N ALA A 171 13.38 13.17 10.48
CA ALA A 171 14.22 13.62 9.36
C ALA A 171 15.68 13.31 9.67
N ASN A 172 16.32 12.47 8.84
CA ASN A 172 17.75 12.14 8.91
C ASN A 172 18.48 12.89 7.79
N ASP A 173 19.48 13.72 8.10
CA ASP A 173 20.18 14.55 7.10
C ASP A 173 21.46 13.90 6.54
N GLY A 174 21.69 12.63 6.88
CA GLY A 174 22.93 11.88 6.59
C GLY A 174 24.05 12.07 7.61
N SER A 175 23.83 12.90 8.63
CA SER A 175 24.81 13.15 9.71
C SER A 175 24.18 13.21 11.11
N SER A 176 22.89 13.54 11.18
CA SER A 176 22.10 13.61 12.39
C SER A 176 20.60 13.52 12.07
N GLY A 177 19.79 13.23 13.08
CA GLY A 177 18.36 13.09 12.95
C GLY A 177 17.57 14.01 13.88
N LEU A 178 16.34 14.34 13.49
CA LEU A 178 15.39 15.13 14.28
C LEU A 178 14.00 14.53 14.24
N VAL A 179 13.34 14.43 15.41
CA VAL A 179 11.92 14.05 15.52
C VAL A 179 11.09 15.27 15.86
N PHE A 180 10.06 15.55 15.06
CA PHE A 180 9.19 16.71 15.22
C PHE A 180 7.80 16.47 14.58
N ILE A 181 6.92 17.46 14.71
CA ILE A 181 5.62 17.47 14.05
C ILE A 181 5.56 18.66 13.10
N GLN A 182 5.01 18.49 11.90
CA GLN A 182 4.69 19.57 10.99
C GLN A 182 3.18 19.65 10.77
N TYR A 183 2.64 20.85 10.87
CA TYR A 183 1.22 21.16 10.74
C TYR A 183 0.98 21.98 9.49
N TRP A 184 -0.14 21.75 8.82
CA TRP A 184 -0.50 22.41 7.58
C TRP A 184 -1.96 22.89 7.57
N LEU A 185 -2.15 24.08 7.00
CA LEU A 185 -3.43 24.55 6.48
C LEU A 185 -3.34 24.56 4.96
N LEU A 186 -4.08 23.64 4.36
CA LEU A 186 -4.07 23.40 2.92
C LEU A 186 -4.99 24.39 2.22
N GLN A 187 -4.50 25.01 1.13
CA GLN A 187 -5.26 25.97 0.32
C GLN A 187 -5.95 27.06 1.17
N TYR A 188 -5.23 27.58 2.18
CA TYR A 188 -5.70 28.62 3.07
C TYR A 188 -6.07 29.92 2.33
N ASN A 189 -5.36 30.24 1.23
CA ASN A 189 -5.70 31.29 0.26
C ASN A 189 -5.88 32.70 0.87
N ALA A 190 -5.14 32.96 1.94
CA ALA A 190 -4.98 34.25 2.59
C ALA A 190 -3.61 34.31 3.28
N ALA A 191 -3.24 35.47 3.83
CA ALA A 191 -2.04 35.58 4.66
C ALA A 191 -2.14 34.61 5.85
N CYS A 192 -1.06 33.86 6.11
CA CYS A 192 -1.07 32.83 7.13
C CYS A 192 -1.39 33.37 8.53
N PRO A 193 -2.04 32.56 9.40
CA PRO A 193 -2.37 32.99 10.74
C PRO A 193 -1.12 33.43 11.53
N ALA A 194 -1.31 34.34 12.48
CA ALA A 194 -0.25 34.69 13.42
C ALA A 194 0.18 33.47 14.28
N GLY A 195 1.37 33.53 14.87
CA GLY A 195 1.85 32.48 15.78
C GLY A 195 2.78 31.45 15.13
N GLY A 196 3.62 31.89 14.19
CA GLY A 196 4.72 31.09 13.65
C GLY A 196 4.36 30.22 12.45
N TRP A 197 3.32 30.58 11.69
CA TRP A 197 3.01 29.95 10.41
C TRP A 197 3.84 30.56 9.28
N THR A 198 4.44 29.70 8.47
CA THR A 198 5.19 30.04 7.27
C THR A 198 4.28 29.87 6.05
N GLN A 199 4.26 30.89 5.20
CA GLN A 199 3.52 30.85 3.94
C GLN A 199 4.27 30.00 2.91
N PHE A 200 3.54 29.18 2.17
CA PHE A 200 4.05 28.32 1.11
C PHE A 200 3.09 28.33 -0.09
N SER A 201 3.64 28.24 -1.30
CA SER A 201 2.88 28.02 -2.53
C SER A 201 3.73 27.17 -3.47
N PHE A 202 3.07 26.28 -4.21
CA PHE A 202 3.75 25.56 -5.28
C PHE A 202 4.00 26.49 -6.48
N THR A 203 5.08 26.22 -7.22
CA THR A 203 5.43 26.99 -8.41
C THR A 203 4.30 26.89 -9.43
N GLY A 204 3.67 28.03 -9.75
CA GLY A 204 2.58 28.11 -10.72
C GLY A 204 1.19 27.81 -10.17
N ASP A 205 1.06 27.51 -8.88
CA ASP A 205 -0.22 27.32 -8.20
C ASP A 205 -0.71 28.66 -7.60
N PRO A 206 -1.98 29.08 -7.85
CA PRO A 206 -2.55 30.26 -7.19
C PRO A 206 -2.82 30.05 -5.69
N ASP A 207 -2.85 28.82 -5.19
CA ASP A 207 -3.20 28.52 -3.81
C ASP A 207 -2.08 28.90 -2.82
N ILE A 208 -2.49 29.36 -1.65
CA ILE A 208 -1.60 29.69 -0.52
C ILE A 208 -1.81 28.66 0.57
N TYR A 209 -0.73 28.02 0.98
CA TYR A 209 -0.65 27.07 2.07
C TYR A 209 0.06 27.72 3.25
N CYS A 210 -0.19 27.18 4.45
CA CYS A 210 0.50 27.60 5.66
C CYS A 210 1.03 26.38 6.38
N TYR A 211 2.30 26.35 6.73
CA TYR A 211 2.87 25.29 7.54
C TYR A 211 3.58 25.82 8.78
N ARG A 212 3.74 24.98 9.79
CA ARG A 212 4.57 25.27 10.97
C ARG A 212 5.05 23.98 11.62
N ASN A 213 6.19 24.06 12.28
CA ASN A 213 6.73 22.94 13.04
C ASN A 213 6.27 22.98 14.52
N SER A 214 6.46 21.85 15.21
CA SER A 214 6.37 21.79 16.67
C SER A 214 7.39 22.75 17.32
N PRO A 215 7.14 23.23 18.55
CA PRO A 215 8.00 24.23 19.21
C PRO A 215 9.45 23.76 19.44
N GLY A 216 9.69 22.45 19.40
CA GLY A 216 11.00 21.85 19.45
C GLY A 216 11.02 20.53 18.68
N ALA A 217 12.22 20.15 18.28
CA ALA A 217 12.55 18.84 17.72
C ALA A 217 13.50 18.11 18.65
N THR A 218 13.36 16.80 18.77
CA THR A 218 14.25 15.98 19.60
C THR A 218 15.42 15.48 18.76
N PRO A 219 16.68 15.82 19.11
CA PRO A 219 17.85 15.30 18.43
C PRO A 219 17.96 13.79 18.57
N VAL A 220 18.26 13.14 17.44
CA VAL A 220 18.54 11.71 17.32
C VAL A 220 19.90 11.57 16.65
N PRO A 221 20.76 10.62 17.07
CA PRO A 221 21.95 10.28 16.30
C PRO A 221 21.58 9.85 14.87
N ASP A 222 22.50 10.03 13.92
CA ASP A 222 22.34 9.53 12.55
C ASP A 222 21.85 8.08 12.52
N GLN A 223 20.86 7.82 11.66
CA GLN A 223 20.32 6.48 11.43
C GLN A 223 20.57 6.12 9.97
N PRO A 224 21.65 5.39 9.64
CA PRO A 224 21.84 4.88 8.30
C PRO A 224 20.64 4.03 7.86
N ILE A 225 20.30 4.02 6.58
CA ILE A 225 19.11 3.32 6.07
C ILE A 225 19.14 1.81 6.37
N THR A 226 20.33 1.24 6.50
CA THR A 226 20.53 -0.16 6.93
C THR A 226 19.95 -0.45 8.32
N ASN A 227 19.64 0.57 9.12
CA ASN A 227 19.05 0.45 10.45
C ASN A 227 17.51 0.49 10.47
N LEU A 228 16.82 0.56 9.31
CA LEU A 228 15.35 0.64 9.23
C LEU A 228 14.62 -0.40 10.10
N GLY A 229 15.15 -1.63 10.20
CA GLY A 229 14.54 -2.71 10.99
C GLY A 229 14.51 -2.46 12.51
N ALA A 230 15.29 -1.51 13.01
CA ALA A 230 15.29 -1.08 14.41
C ALA A 230 14.42 0.15 14.67
N LEU A 231 13.90 0.80 13.61
CA LEU A 231 13.16 2.04 13.70
C LEU A 231 11.65 1.79 13.85
N ARG A 232 11.02 2.59 14.70
CA ARG A 232 9.56 2.73 14.76
C ARG A 232 9.21 4.20 14.96
N LEU A 233 8.42 4.76 14.07
CA LEU A 233 7.84 6.09 14.27
C LEU A 233 6.43 5.94 14.84
N THR A 234 6.04 6.82 15.76
CA THR A 234 4.70 6.84 16.35
C THR A 234 4.22 8.28 16.48
N GLY A 235 3.03 8.55 15.96
CA GLY A 235 2.30 9.80 16.15
C GLY A 235 1.11 9.59 17.06
N THR A 236 0.94 10.44 18.07
CA THR A 236 -0.23 10.42 18.95
C THR A 236 -0.92 11.78 18.93
N VAL A 237 -2.25 11.76 18.97
CA VAL A 237 -3.09 12.97 19.02
C VAL A 237 -4.11 12.86 20.15
N SER A 238 -4.48 13.99 20.70
CA SER A 238 -5.55 14.12 21.68
C SER A 238 -6.24 15.47 21.51
N ALA A 239 -7.31 15.73 22.27
CA ALA A 239 -8.00 17.01 22.21
C ALA A 239 -7.13 18.22 22.61
N SER A 240 -5.98 18.01 23.25
CA SER A 240 -5.14 19.10 23.79
C SER A 240 -3.64 19.00 23.49
N SER A 241 -3.17 17.88 22.95
CA SER A 241 -1.74 17.62 22.74
C SER A 241 -1.52 16.57 21.67
N ASP A 242 -0.42 16.72 20.94
CA ASP A 242 0.10 15.71 20.02
C ASP A 242 1.54 15.36 20.42
N SER A 243 2.06 14.23 19.94
CA SER A 243 3.48 13.93 20.04
C SER A 243 3.99 13.05 18.90
N ALA A 244 5.23 13.30 18.48
CA ALA A 244 5.98 12.41 17.61
C ALA A 244 7.01 11.67 18.44
N THR A 245 7.07 10.35 18.32
CA THR A 245 8.05 9.51 19.02
C THR A 245 8.73 8.56 18.05
N LEU A 246 10.06 8.65 17.95
CA LEU A 246 10.89 7.66 17.27
C LEU A 246 11.49 6.70 18.28
N PHE A 247 11.44 5.41 17.97
CA PHE A 247 12.20 4.39 18.65
C PHE A 247 13.38 3.96 17.78
N VAL A 248 14.56 3.89 18.39
CA VAL A 248 15.77 3.31 17.82
C VAL A 248 16.14 2.13 18.71
N GLY A 249 15.63 0.95 18.38
CA GLY A 249 15.76 -0.22 19.24
C GLY A 249 15.27 0.05 20.67
N ALA A 250 16.21 0.11 21.62
CA ALA A 250 16.00 0.26 23.06
C ALA A 250 15.88 1.70 23.56
N THR A 251 16.00 2.70 22.69
CA THR A 251 15.91 4.12 23.05
C THR A 251 14.73 4.77 22.33
N ALA A 252 14.00 5.63 23.04
CA ALA A 252 12.90 6.43 22.51
C ALA A 252 13.25 7.91 22.53
N TYR A 253 12.86 8.64 21.50
CA TYR A 253 13.05 10.09 21.32
C TYR A 253 11.69 10.69 21.02
N THR A 254 11.21 11.63 21.82
CA THR A 254 9.87 12.20 21.65
C THR A 254 9.86 13.71 21.70
N ALA A 255 9.04 14.33 20.86
CA ALA A 255 8.81 15.76 20.80
C ALA A 255 7.32 16.06 20.93
N GLY A 256 6.97 16.99 21.83
CA GLY A 256 5.60 17.43 22.06
C GLY A 256 5.11 18.46 21.04
N GLY A 257 3.87 18.30 20.60
CA GLY A 257 3.18 19.13 19.61
C GLY A 257 2.46 20.34 20.19
N SER A 258 1.86 21.12 19.30
CA SER A 258 1.02 22.27 19.65
C SER A 258 -0.48 22.06 19.43
N ASN A 259 -0.90 20.92 18.87
CA ASN A 259 -2.29 20.66 18.47
C ASN A 259 -2.86 21.76 17.56
N SER A 260 -2.08 22.15 16.55
CA SER A 260 -2.35 23.38 15.77
C SER A 260 -3.49 23.22 14.77
N VAL A 261 -3.86 21.98 14.45
CA VAL A 261 -4.91 21.65 13.48
C VAL A 261 -6.01 20.76 14.06
N ASN A 262 -5.91 20.30 15.31
CA ASN A 262 -6.91 19.44 15.96
C ASN A 262 -7.15 18.10 15.24
N ALA A 263 -6.08 17.38 14.91
CA ALA A 263 -6.15 16.10 14.21
C ALA A 263 -7.00 15.05 14.95
N ALA A 264 -7.07 15.09 16.29
CA ALA A 264 -7.90 14.19 17.09
C ALA A 264 -9.40 14.25 16.75
N ALA A 265 -9.88 15.31 16.09
CA ALA A 265 -11.27 15.46 15.67
C ALA A 265 -11.54 15.08 14.21
N GLY A 266 -10.52 14.67 13.45
CA GLY A 266 -10.64 14.48 12.00
C GLY A 266 -9.77 13.39 11.37
N TRP A 267 -8.77 12.88 12.06
CA TRP A 267 -7.83 11.88 11.51
C TRP A 267 -8.50 10.51 11.35
N THR A 268 -8.62 10.02 10.12
CA THR A 268 -9.26 8.73 9.81
C THR A 268 -8.40 7.80 8.97
N VAL A 269 -7.37 8.32 8.28
CA VAL A 269 -6.46 7.54 7.46
C VAL A 269 -5.02 7.89 7.82
N SER A 270 -4.16 6.89 7.99
CA SER A 270 -2.74 7.08 8.25
C SER A 270 -1.91 6.52 7.11
N GLU A 271 -1.10 7.39 6.49
CA GLU A 271 0.00 7.03 5.60
C GLU A 271 1.27 6.86 6.44
N PHE A 272 2.14 5.93 6.07
CA PHE A 272 3.49 5.83 6.65
C PHE A 272 4.46 5.22 5.65
N ASN A 273 5.61 5.86 5.46
CA ASN A 273 6.73 5.28 4.72
C ASN A 273 8.07 6.02 4.94
N VAL A 274 9.12 5.55 4.26
CA VAL A 274 10.36 6.28 3.96
C VAL A 274 10.14 7.15 2.73
N PHE A 275 10.46 8.43 2.83
CA PHE A 275 10.37 9.40 1.76
C PHE A 275 11.62 10.27 1.67
N GLY A 276 11.76 11.06 0.59
CA GLY A 276 12.87 12.00 0.43
C GLY A 276 12.94 13.04 1.54
N TYR A 277 14.07 13.75 1.63
CA TYR A 277 14.32 14.73 2.69
C TYR A 277 13.61 16.06 2.40
N GLY A 278 12.30 16.08 2.65
CA GLY A 278 11.41 17.22 2.46
C GLY A 278 11.34 17.73 1.02
N GLY A 279 10.77 18.92 0.85
CA GLY A 279 10.45 19.47 -0.46
C GLY A 279 10.67 20.97 -0.57
N ASN A 280 10.22 21.51 -1.69
CA ASN A 280 10.22 22.94 -2.00
C ASN A 280 8.99 23.28 -2.85
N ALA A 281 8.97 24.48 -3.45
CA ALA A 281 7.85 24.94 -4.28
C ALA A 281 7.59 24.07 -5.52
N ASP A 282 8.54 23.24 -5.96
CA ASP A 282 8.37 22.33 -7.09
C ASP A 282 7.81 20.96 -6.68
N GLY A 283 7.73 20.66 -5.38
CA GLY A 283 7.21 19.40 -4.84
C GLY A 283 8.09 18.77 -3.78
N GLY A 284 7.71 17.57 -3.35
CA GLY A 284 8.45 16.76 -2.40
C GLY A 284 9.68 16.08 -3.02
N GLY A 285 10.68 15.80 -2.20
CA GLY A 285 11.88 15.06 -2.59
C GLY A 285 11.63 13.55 -2.70
N GLN A 286 12.54 12.86 -3.37
CA GLN A 286 12.52 11.41 -3.53
C GLN A 286 13.65 10.75 -2.75
N ALA A 287 13.33 9.73 -1.94
CA ALA A 287 14.32 8.81 -1.37
C ALA A 287 14.70 7.75 -2.42
N THR A 288 15.99 7.65 -2.74
CA THR A 288 16.47 6.75 -3.81
C THR A 288 17.20 5.56 -3.21
N PHE A 289 16.53 4.42 -3.15
CA PHE A 289 17.10 3.14 -2.71
C PHE A 289 17.95 2.48 -3.79
N ASN A 290 18.92 1.66 -3.36
CA ASN A 290 19.71 0.83 -4.26
C ASN A 290 18.87 -0.20 -5.02
N SER A 291 19.37 -0.64 -6.17
CA SER A 291 18.77 -1.71 -6.96
C SER A 291 18.63 -3.01 -6.14
N GLY A 292 17.48 -3.68 -6.28
CA GLY A 292 17.17 -4.92 -5.59
C GLY A 292 16.64 -4.73 -4.17
N ALA A 293 16.52 -3.50 -3.68
CA ALA A 293 15.90 -3.19 -2.40
C ALA A 293 14.45 -3.67 -2.36
N SER A 294 14.08 -4.29 -1.24
CA SER A 294 12.73 -4.72 -0.93
C SER A 294 12.49 -4.64 0.57
N LEU A 295 11.30 -4.20 0.96
CA LEU A 295 10.90 -4.18 2.36
C LEU A 295 9.37 -4.26 2.49
N ASN A 296 8.92 -4.67 3.68
CA ASN A 296 7.52 -4.61 4.05
C ASN A 296 7.30 -3.40 4.96
N VAL A 297 6.36 -2.55 4.57
CA VAL A 297 5.90 -1.42 5.37
C VAL A 297 4.70 -1.85 6.18
N ARG A 298 4.73 -1.63 7.50
CA ARG A 298 3.61 -1.90 8.41
C ARG A 298 3.13 -0.59 9.02
N THR A 299 1.85 -0.29 8.79
CA THR A 299 1.15 0.86 9.40
C THR A 299 0.08 0.36 10.33
N ARG A 300 0.25 0.59 11.64
CA ARG A 300 -0.70 0.20 12.69
C ARG A 300 -1.41 1.43 13.24
N ILE A 301 -2.72 1.34 13.42
CA ILE A 301 -3.54 2.43 13.97
C ILE A 301 -4.24 2.05 15.27
N THR A 302 -4.54 3.03 16.12
CA THR A 302 -5.38 2.93 17.31
C THR A 302 -6.53 3.92 17.18
N TYR A 303 -7.77 3.41 17.07
CA TYR A 303 -8.97 4.23 16.85
C TYR A 303 -10.11 3.89 17.83
N GLY A 304 -9.81 3.13 18.88
CA GLY A 304 -10.77 2.65 19.88
C GLY A 304 -11.45 1.31 19.55
N GLY A 305 -11.27 0.78 18.33
CA GLY A 305 -11.73 -0.56 17.93
C GLY A 305 -10.61 -1.60 17.78
N THR A 306 -11.00 -2.84 17.43
CA THR A 306 -10.08 -3.98 17.22
C THR A 306 -10.16 -4.60 15.83
N ALA A 307 -11.07 -4.12 14.98
CA ALA A 307 -11.20 -4.60 13.60
C ALA A 307 -9.99 -4.15 12.77
N ALA A 308 -9.56 -4.99 11.81
CA ALA A 308 -8.45 -4.66 10.92
C ALA A 308 -8.71 -3.35 10.16
N PRO A 309 -7.68 -2.54 9.87
CA PRO A 309 -7.86 -1.31 9.11
C PRO A 309 -8.29 -1.66 7.70
N VAL A 310 -9.02 -0.73 7.09
CA VAL A 310 -9.31 -0.78 5.67
C VAL A 310 -8.05 -0.33 4.92
N CYS A 311 -7.65 -1.07 3.89
CA CYS A 311 -6.60 -0.64 2.97
C CYS A 311 -7.14 0.50 2.11
N ALA A 312 -6.45 1.63 2.04
CA ALA A 312 -6.78 2.76 1.18
C ALA A 312 -5.63 3.05 0.20
N ALA A 313 -5.91 3.04 -1.10
CA ALA A 313 -4.94 3.25 -2.19
C ALA A 313 -4.67 4.75 -2.46
N GLN A 314 -4.26 5.45 -1.40
CA GLN A 314 -3.96 6.87 -1.43
C GLN A 314 -2.85 7.21 -0.45
N GLY A 315 -2.07 8.23 -0.82
CA GLY A 315 -1.12 8.93 0.04
C GLY A 315 -1.50 10.40 0.27
N PHE A 316 -0.75 11.11 1.10
CA PHE A 316 -0.99 12.51 1.50
C PHE A 316 0.25 13.40 1.46
N THR A 317 1.44 12.85 1.67
CA THR A 317 2.70 13.56 1.42
C THR A 317 2.94 13.77 -0.08
N GLY A 318 3.69 14.80 -0.43
CA GLY A 318 4.22 15.08 -1.77
C GLY A 318 5.58 14.42 -2.01
N GLU A 319 6.22 13.93 -0.95
CA GLU A 319 7.49 13.22 -1.05
C GLU A 319 7.26 11.78 -1.54
N THR A 320 8.33 11.19 -2.09
CA THR A 320 8.28 9.86 -2.71
C THR A 320 9.48 9.02 -2.29
N ASN A 321 9.43 7.73 -2.62
CA ASN A 321 10.63 6.92 -2.79
C ASN A 321 10.64 6.32 -4.22
N ASN A 322 11.72 5.63 -4.61
CA ASN A 322 11.86 5.04 -5.94
C ASN A 322 11.40 3.56 -6.01
N LEU A 323 10.63 3.09 -5.04
CA LEU A 323 10.11 1.73 -4.99
C LEU A 323 8.69 1.69 -5.57
N ASP A 324 8.31 0.50 -6.02
CA ASP A 324 6.98 0.17 -6.52
C ASP A 324 6.35 -0.92 -5.65
N PHE A 325 5.03 -1.04 -5.68
CA PHE A 325 4.32 -2.09 -4.94
C PHE A 325 4.68 -3.48 -5.47
N GLY A 326 5.10 -4.36 -4.56
CA GLY A 326 5.36 -5.76 -4.82
C GLY A 326 4.09 -6.61 -4.71
N THR A 327 4.17 -7.85 -5.21
CA THR A 327 3.18 -8.90 -4.92
C THR A 327 3.54 -9.65 -3.64
N PRO A 328 2.56 -10.18 -2.88
CA PRO A 328 1.11 -10.10 -3.10
C PRO A 328 0.51 -8.74 -2.65
N ALA A 329 -0.78 -8.57 -2.91
CA ALA A 329 -1.56 -7.45 -2.38
C ALA A 329 -1.48 -7.36 -0.84
N PRO A 330 -1.77 -6.19 -0.24
CA PRO A 330 -1.59 -5.97 1.18
C PRO A 330 -2.30 -7.01 2.04
N SER A 331 -1.57 -7.59 2.99
CA SER A 331 -2.11 -8.59 3.90
C SER A 331 -2.67 -7.94 5.17
N PHE A 332 -3.81 -8.45 5.64
CA PHE A 332 -4.31 -8.15 6.97
C PHE A 332 -3.58 -9.02 7.99
N THR A 333 -3.05 -8.42 9.06
CA THR A 333 -2.34 -9.19 10.12
C THR A 333 -3.05 -9.11 11.47
N PRO A 334 -3.81 -10.13 11.87
CA PRO A 334 -4.21 -10.31 13.27
C PRO A 334 -3.03 -10.81 14.13
N PRO A 335 -2.94 -10.47 15.45
CA PRO A 335 -3.82 -9.59 16.21
C PRO A 335 -3.27 -8.15 16.31
N GLY A 336 -4.06 -7.17 15.88
CA GLY A 336 -3.75 -5.74 15.95
C GLY A 336 -3.90 -5.07 14.58
N PRO A 337 -4.69 -3.99 14.45
CA PRO A 337 -5.10 -3.54 13.14
C PRO A 337 -3.94 -2.81 12.46
N ALA A 338 -3.29 -3.50 11.52
CA ALA A 338 -2.28 -2.94 10.66
C ALA A 338 -2.54 -3.32 9.21
N VAL A 339 -2.15 -2.44 8.30
CA VAL A 339 -1.96 -2.76 6.88
C VAL A 339 -0.48 -3.05 6.69
N VAL A 340 -0.17 -4.12 5.96
CA VAL A 340 1.20 -4.49 5.60
C VAL A 340 1.27 -4.65 4.10
N PHE A 341 2.18 -3.92 3.46
CA PHE A 341 2.42 -4.01 2.02
C PHE A 341 3.91 -4.16 1.72
N VAL A 342 4.21 -4.75 0.56
CA VAL A 342 5.57 -4.90 0.04
C VAL A 342 5.85 -3.76 -0.92
N GLU A 343 7.01 -3.15 -0.80
CA GLU A 343 7.57 -2.29 -1.83
C GLU A 343 8.98 -2.77 -2.20
N ASN A 344 9.32 -2.64 -3.48
CA ASN A 344 10.62 -3.06 -4.00
C ASN A 344 10.93 -2.40 -5.36
N THR A 345 12.17 -2.52 -5.84
CA THR A 345 12.60 -1.92 -7.12
C THR A 345 12.11 -2.66 -8.38
N THR A 346 11.44 -3.80 -8.24
CA THR A 346 10.93 -4.61 -9.37
C THR A 346 9.44 -4.34 -9.61
N GLY A 347 8.72 -3.93 -8.56
CA GLY A 347 7.27 -3.77 -8.55
C GLY A 347 6.54 -5.08 -8.83
N GLY A 348 5.50 -4.99 -9.64
CA GLY A 348 4.74 -6.14 -10.13
C GLY A 348 3.32 -6.23 -9.58
N ALA A 349 2.96 -5.45 -8.56
CA ALA A 349 1.56 -5.35 -8.17
C ALA A 349 0.73 -4.78 -9.33
N ALA A 350 -0.44 -5.36 -9.52
CA ALA A 350 -1.41 -4.85 -10.48
C ALA A 350 -2.00 -3.51 -10.01
N THR A 351 -2.22 -3.38 -8.69
CA THR A 351 -2.86 -2.23 -7.99
C THR A 351 -2.47 -2.24 -6.50
N ASN A 352 -2.83 -1.19 -5.76
CA ASN A 352 -2.30 -0.96 -4.41
C ASN A 352 -3.10 -1.60 -3.26
N CYS A 353 -4.41 -1.89 -3.42
CA CYS A 353 -5.22 -2.45 -2.31
C CYS A 353 -6.04 -3.67 -2.69
N ALA A 354 -7.00 -3.51 -3.60
CA ALA A 354 -7.79 -4.61 -4.14
C ALA A 354 -7.65 -4.60 -5.65
N ALA A 355 -7.29 -5.75 -6.22
CA ALA A 355 -7.01 -5.91 -7.63
C ALA A 355 -7.80 -7.09 -8.19
N ALA A 356 -8.20 -6.97 -9.45
CA ALA A 356 -8.72 -8.05 -10.25
C ALA A 356 -8.13 -7.93 -11.66
N THR A 357 -7.99 -9.05 -12.36
CA THR A 357 -7.32 -9.07 -13.68
C THR A 357 -8.12 -9.85 -14.69
N VAL A 358 -8.10 -9.37 -15.93
CA VAL A 358 -8.49 -10.11 -17.12
C VAL A 358 -7.26 -10.23 -18.01
N VAL A 359 -6.81 -11.44 -18.25
CA VAL A 359 -5.55 -11.69 -18.99
C VAL A 359 -5.74 -12.73 -20.08
N GLY A 360 -4.94 -12.62 -21.14
CA GLY A 360 -4.79 -13.69 -22.12
C GLY A 360 -6.03 -13.99 -22.97
N ASP A 361 -6.35 -15.28 -23.16
CA ASP A 361 -7.59 -15.76 -23.76
C ASP A 361 -8.82 -15.67 -22.82
N THR A 362 -8.86 -14.56 -22.10
CA THR A 362 -9.88 -14.13 -21.13
C THR A 362 -10.02 -15.04 -19.91
N HIS A 363 -8.95 -15.06 -19.12
CA HIS A 363 -8.96 -15.56 -17.75
C HIS A 363 -9.36 -14.44 -16.78
N GLN A 364 -10.43 -14.67 -16.03
CA GLN A 364 -10.96 -13.75 -15.03
C GLN A 364 -10.41 -14.13 -13.66
N HIS A 365 -9.63 -13.24 -13.05
CA HIS A 365 -9.21 -13.36 -11.66
C HIS A 365 -9.84 -12.23 -10.84
N THR A 366 -10.84 -12.56 -10.02
CA THR A 366 -11.74 -11.58 -9.37
C THR A 366 -11.10 -10.89 -8.17
N PHE A 367 -11.73 -9.80 -7.70
CA PHE A 367 -11.28 -9.08 -6.50
C PHE A 367 -11.25 -9.95 -5.23
N ALA A 368 -12.08 -10.99 -5.18
CA ALA A 368 -12.13 -11.93 -4.05
C ALA A 368 -11.17 -13.12 -4.23
N GLY A 369 -10.50 -13.26 -5.38
CA GLY A 369 -9.54 -14.33 -5.67
C GLY A 369 -10.13 -15.57 -6.35
N LEU A 370 -11.29 -15.44 -7.02
CA LEU A 370 -11.81 -16.49 -7.90
C LEU A 370 -11.11 -16.44 -9.25
N LEU A 371 -10.60 -17.57 -9.74
CA LEU A 371 -10.19 -17.75 -11.12
C LEU A 371 -11.27 -18.50 -11.90
N TYR A 372 -11.68 -17.98 -13.06
CA TYR A 372 -12.53 -18.68 -14.03
C TYR A 372 -12.32 -18.18 -15.46
N ASP A 373 -12.67 -18.98 -16.47
CA ASP A 373 -12.49 -18.60 -17.89
C ASP A 373 -13.80 -18.06 -18.48
N PHE A 374 -13.72 -16.95 -19.25
CA PHE A 374 -14.89 -16.33 -19.86
C PHE A 374 -14.64 -15.91 -21.31
N GLN A 375 -14.72 -16.86 -22.24
CA GLN A 375 -14.31 -16.69 -23.64
C GLN A 375 -15.43 -16.21 -24.58
N ALA A 376 -16.38 -15.43 -24.06
CA ALA A 376 -17.39 -14.79 -24.89
C ALA A 376 -16.81 -13.60 -25.67
N SER A 377 -17.41 -13.24 -26.82
CA SER A 377 -17.05 -12.05 -27.60
C SER A 377 -18.12 -10.97 -27.51
N GLY A 378 -17.72 -9.71 -27.64
CA GLY A 378 -18.55 -8.51 -27.48
C GLY A 378 -18.10 -7.61 -26.33
N ASP A 379 -18.94 -6.65 -25.96
CA ASP A 379 -18.64 -5.70 -24.89
C ASP A 379 -19.22 -6.19 -23.55
N PHE A 380 -18.42 -6.15 -22.50
CA PHE A 380 -18.82 -6.60 -21.16
C PHE A 380 -18.40 -5.59 -20.09
N VAL A 381 -19.22 -5.50 -19.04
CA VAL A 381 -18.83 -4.80 -17.81
C VAL A 381 -17.97 -5.73 -16.97
N GLU A 382 -16.70 -5.40 -16.83
CA GLU A 382 -15.78 -6.14 -15.97
C GLU A 382 -15.99 -5.76 -14.50
N ALA A 383 -16.09 -4.46 -14.21
CA ALA A 383 -16.28 -3.96 -12.86
C ALA A 383 -17.14 -2.70 -12.83
N GLN A 384 -17.96 -2.57 -11.79
CA GLN A 384 -18.70 -1.38 -11.40
C GLN A 384 -18.57 -1.21 -9.89
N ALA A 385 -18.16 -0.02 -9.45
CA ALA A 385 -18.15 0.36 -8.04
C ALA A 385 -18.90 1.69 -7.87
N GLY A 386 -20.01 1.64 -7.15
CA GLY A 386 -20.94 2.77 -7.07
C GLY A 386 -21.42 3.25 -8.44
N SER A 387 -21.79 4.53 -8.54
CA SER A 387 -22.20 5.16 -9.81
C SER A 387 -21.04 5.82 -10.57
N GLY A 388 -19.89 5.98 -9.91
CA GLY A 388 -18.76 6.76 -10.39
C GLY A 388 -17.68 5.95 -11.09
N PHE A 389 -17.54 4.66 -10.81
CA PHE A 389 -16.49 3.82 -11.40
C PHE A 389 -17.07 2.65 -12.19
N GLU A 390 -16.68 2.53 -13.46
CA GLU A 390 -17.05 1.41 -14.33
C GLU A 390 -15.91 1.08 -15.28
N VAL A 391 -15.68 -0.21 -15.53
CA VAL A 391 -14.70 -0.73 -16.50
C VAL A 391 -15.42 -1.67 -17.45
N GLN A 392 -15.24 -1.44 -18.75
CA GLN A 392 -15.73 -2.28 -19.81
C GLN A 392 -14.58 -2.78 -20.68
N THR A 393 -14.67 -4.01 -21.15
CA THR A 393 -13.77 -4.57 -22.15
C THR A 393 -14.53 -4.97 -23.41
N ARG A 394 -13.83 -4.97 -24.53
CA ARG A 394 -14.30 -5.51 -25.82
C ARG A 394 -13.49 -6.74 -26.16
N LYS A 395 -14.17 -7.88 -26.14
CA LYS A 395 -13.61 -9.21 -26.41
C LYS A 395 -13.84 -9.64 -27.84
N VAL A 396 -12.80 -10.18 -28.49
CA VAL A 396 -12.86 -10.67 -29.87
C VAL A 396 -12.60 -12.16 -29.92
N SER A 397 -13.40 -12.89 -30.71
CA SER A 397 -13.24 -14.33 -30.91
C SER A 397 -11.92 -14.65 -31.60
N GLY A 398 -11.28 -15.75 -31.18
CA GLY A 398 -10.12 -16.33 -31.84
C GLY A 398 -10.45 -17.14 -33.11
N ALA A 399 -11.71 -17.17 -33.54
CA ALA A 399 -12.13 -17.88 -34.76
C ALA A 399 -11.40 -17.35 -36.02
N PRO A 400 -11.11 -18.23 -37.01
CA PRO A 400 -11.44 -19.65 -37.03
C PRO A 400 -10.43 -20.55 -36.29
N THR A 401 -9.26 -20.02 -35.89
CA THR A 401 -8.19 -20.82 -35.29
C THR A 401 -8.55 -21.34 -33.89
N TRP A 402 -9.12 -20.47 -33.06
CA TRP A 402 -9.52 -20.75 -31.69
C TRP A 402 -10.97 -20.31 -31.47
N PRO A 403 -11.96 -21.01 -32.04
CA PRO A 403 -13.35 -20.53 -32.10
C PRO A 403 -14.04 -20.46 -30.74
N ASN A 404 -13.53 -21.19 -29.73
CA ASN A 404 -14.04 -21.17 -28.36
C ASN A 404 -13.17 -20.34 -27.41
N ALA A 405 -12.21 -19.58 -27.94
CA ALA A 405 -11.40 -18.63 -27.18
C ALA A 405 -11.74 -17.19 -27.57
N SER A 406 -11.47 -16.24 -26.67
CA SER A 406 -11.55 -14.82 -26.99
C SER A 406 -10.47 -14.03 -26.24
N VAL A 407 -10.07 -12.89 -26.80
CA VAL A 407 -9.08 -12.01 -26.18
C VAL A 407 -9.66 -10.62 -26.00
N ASP A 408 -9.19 -9.91 -24.98
CA ASP A 408 -9.47 -8.49 -24.84
C ASP A 408 -8.73 -7.69 -25.89
N ARG A 409 -9.46 -6.82 -26.60
CA ARG A 409 -8.92 -5.99 -27.68
C ARG A 409 -9.00 -4.51 -27.37
N SER A 410 -9.95 -4.09 -26.54
CA SER A 410 -10.09 -2.69 -26.12
C SER A 410 -10.67 -2.63 -24.72
N VAL A 411 -10.38 -1.54 -24.02
CA VAL A 411 -10.86 -1.29 -22.66
C VAL A 411 -11.32 0.15 -22.55
N ALA A 412 -12.38 0.39 -21.79
CA ALA A 412 -12.81 1.73 -21.43
C ALA A 412 -13.19 1.78 -19.95
N THR A 413 -12.92 2.91 -19.33
CA THR A 413 -13.32 3.19 -17.97
C THR A 413 -14.07 4.52 -17.87
N ARG A 414 -15.01 4.59 -16.94
CA ARG A 414 -15.62 5.82 -16.47
C ARG A 414 -15.17 6.05 -15.02
N MET A 415 -14.67 7.24 -14.75
CA MET A 415 -14.25 7.72 -13.43
C MET A 415 -14.92 9.07 -13.18
N GLY A 416 -16.02 9.05 -12.43
CA GLY A 416 -16.93 10.18 -12.28
C GLY A 416 -17.52 10.61 -13.62
N THR A 417 -17.16 11.82 -14.06
CA THR A 417 -17.58 12.38 -15.35
C THR A 417 -16.63 12.04 -16.49
N THR A 418 -15.38 11.68 -16.18
CA THR A 418 -14.35 11.37 -17.16
C THR A 418 -14.53 9.97 -17.74
N LYS A 419 -14.36 9.86 -19.05
CA LYS A 419 -14.36 8.59 -19.78
C LYS A 419 -13.04 8.45 -20.52
N VAL A 420 -12.39 7.31 -20.35
CA VAL A 420 -11.14 6.97 -21.03
C VAL A 420 -11.35 5.65 -21.76
N ALA A 421 -10.98 5.57 -23.03
CA ALA A 421 -10.98 4.34 -23.80
C ALA A 421 -9.62 4.14 -24.48
N LEU A 422 -9.10 2.91 -24.45
CA LEU A 422 -7.96 2.48 -25.25
C LEU A 422 -8.46 1.51 -26.32
N CYS A 423 -8.58 2.03 -27.55
CA CYS A 423 -9.07 1.27 -28.69
C CYS A 423 -7.95 0.50 -29.36
N ASP A 424 -8.17 -0.80 -29.57
CA ASP A 424 -7.26 -1.74 -30.24
C ASP A 424 -5.84 -1.78 -29.65
N GLY A 425 -5.67 -1.37 -28.39
CA GLY A 425 -4.35 -1.18 -27.76
C GLY A 425 -3.51 -0.05 -28.38
N LYS A 426 -4.13 0.86 -29.16
CA LYS A 426 -3.42 1.84 -30.00
C LYS A 426 -3.86 3.27 -29.80
N SER A 427 -5.17 3.50 -29.77
CA SER A 427 -5.75 4.85 -29.80
C SER A 427 -6.38 5.17 -28.45
N LEU A 428 -5.79 6.11 -27.71
CA LEU A 428 -6.35 6.60 -26.46
C LEU A 428 -7.38 7.69 -26.78
N VAL A 429 -8.57 7.57 -26.18
CA VAL A 429 -9.68 8.50 -26.34
C VAL A 429 -10.11 8.97 -24.95
N VAL A 430 -10.02 10.28 -24.69
CA VAL A 430 -10.41 10.91 -23.43
C VAL A 430 -11.61 11.83 -23.71
N ASP A 431 -12.73 11.57 -23.03
CA ASP A 431 -13.99 12.32 -23.18
C ASP A 431 -14.42 12.49 -24.66
N GLY A 432 -14.25 11.42 -25.43
CA GLY A 432 -14.64 11.35 -26.85
C GLY A 432 -13.64 12.00 -27.82
N ARG A 433 -12.49 12.49 -27.34
CA ARG A 433 -11.42 13.05 -28.17
C ARG A 433 -10.21 12.13 -28.17
N THR A 434 -9.65 11.89 -29.35
CA THR A 434 -8.35 11.20 -29.44
C THR A 434 -7.29 12.03 -28.75
N THR A 435 -6.50 11.40 -27.90
CA THR A 435 -5.48 12.03 -27.05
C THR A 435 -4.18 11.27 -27.18
N ASP A 436 -3.11 11.96 -27.57
CA ASP A 436 -1.79 11.36 -27.66
C ASP A 436 -1.01 11.57 -26.36
N ILE A 437 -0.49 10.46 -25.82
CA ILE A 437 0.47 10.46 -24.72
C ILE A 437 1.70 9.68 -25.21
N GLN A 438 2.85 10.34 -25.20
CA GLN A 438 4.13 9.71 -25.56
C GLN A 438 4.50 8.64 -24.53
N SER A 439 5.41 7.72 -24.88
CA SER A 439 6.00 6.83 -23.86
C SER A 439 6.67 7.69 -22.78
N GLU A 440 6.55 7.27 -21.53
CA GLU A 440 6.96 8.00 -20.33
C GLU A 440 6.19 9.31 -20.10
N GLY A 441 5.12 9.54 -20.86
CA GLY A 441 4.25 10.69 -20.74
C GLY A 441 3.14 10.48 -19.72
N ALA A 442 2.61 11.58 -19.22
CA ALA A 442 1.48 11.58 -18.31
C ALA A 442 0.55 12.78 -18.58
N LEU A 443 -0.71 12.66 -18.17
CA LEU A 443 -1.76 13.66 -18.35
C LEU A 443 -2.61 13.75 -17.08
N HIS A 444 -2.65 14.92 -16.47
CA HIS A 444 -3.56 15.24 -15.37
C HIS A 444 -4.82 15.92 -15.91
N LEU A 445 -5.99 15.42 -15.55
CA LEU A 445 -7.27 15.98 -15.96
C LEU A 445 -7.89 16.84 -14.84
N PRO A 446 -8.69 17.88 -15.17
CA PRO A 446 -9.35 18.71 -14.16
C PRO A 446 -10.30 17.96 -13.22
N SER A 447 -10.76 16.77 -13.60
CA SER A 447 -11.54 15.87 -12.74
C SER A 447 -10.69 15.18 -11.66
N GLY A 448 -9.36 15.35 -11.70
CA GLY A 448 -8.39 14.64 -10.88
C GLY A 448 -8.11 13.21 -11.31
N VAL A 449 -8.45 12.88 -12.57
CA VAL A 449 -8.04 11.61 -13.19
C VAL A 449 -6.66 11.79 -13.80
N ASP A 450 -5.75 10.90 -13.43
CA ASP A 450 -4.38 10.83 -13.97
C ASP A 450 -4.28 9.71 -15.00
N ILE A 451 -3.56 9.97 -16.09
CA ILE A 451 -3.27 8.98 -17.14
C ILE A 451 -1.77 8.95 -17.38
N HIS A 452 -1.16 7.78 -17.24
CA HIS A 452 0.24 7.53 -17.56
C HIS A 452 0.38 6.57 -18.72
N ARG A 453 1.47 6.71 -19.48
CA ARG A 453 1.94 5.71 -20.42
C ARG A 453 3.41 5.41 -20.19
N VAL A 454 3.73 4.17 -19.85
CA VAL A 454 5.12 3.67 -19.71
C VAL A 454 5.30 2.52 -20.69
N GLY A 455 6.08 2.74 -21.74
CA GLY A 455 6.19 1.81 -22.87
C GLY A 455 4.82 1.41 -23.46
N ASN A 456 4.46 0.13 -23.28
CA ASN A 456 3.21 -0.48 -23.72
C ASN A 456 2.14 -0.55 -22.62
N VAL A 457 2.37 0.04 -21.45
CA VAL A 457 1.45 0.04 -20.32
C VAL A 457 0.77 1.40 -20.19
N TYR A 458 -0.56 1.39 -20.04
CA TYR A 458 -1.34 2.57 -19.69
C TYR A 458 -1.89 2.41 -18.27
N VAL A 459 -1.78 3.45 -17.45
CA VAL A 459 -2.38 3.49 -16.11
C VAL A 459 -3.32 4.67 -16.05
N VAL A 460 -4.56 4.43 -15.62
CA VAL A 460 -5.55 5.49 -15.38
C VAL A 460 -5.98 5.37 -13.93
N THR A 461 -5.96 6.47 -13.18
CA THR A 461 -6.29 6.47 -11.74
C THR A 461 -7.14 7.68 -11.39
N ASP A 462 -8.19 7.49 -10.58
CA ASP A 462 -9.00 8.58 -10.03
C ASP A 462 -8.50 9.05 -8.64
N GLN A 463 -9.03 10.17 -8.16
CA GLN A 463 -8.68 10.73 -6.86
C GLN A 463 -8.99 9.79 -5.68
N SER A 464 -9.94 8.86 -5.85
CA SER A 464 -10.30 7.88 -4.82
C SER A 464 -9.37 6.66 -4.83
N GLY A 465 -8.47 6.55 -5.81
CA GLY A 465 -7.55 5.43 -5.99
C GLY A 465 -8.11 4.27 -6.83
N ASN A 466 -9.30 4.40 -7.42
CA ASN A 466 -9.75 3.40 -8.40
C ASN A 466 -8.90 3.55 -9.66
N SER A 467 -8.54 2.42 -10.27
CA SER A 467 -7.59 2.43 -11.36
C SER A 467 -7.85 1.34 -12.39
N ILE A 468 -7.31 1.55 -13.59
CA ILE A 468 -7.02 0.48 -14.54
C ILE A 468 -5.55 0.53 -14.93
N ARG A 469 -4.92 -0.63 -15.06
CA ARG A 469 -3.61 -0.81 -15.67
C ARG A 469 -3.76 -1.74 -16.87
N VAL A 470 -3.34 -1.27 -18.04
CA VAL A 470 -3.57 -1.96 -19.31
C VAL A 470 -2.22 -2.25 -19.95
N THR A 471 -1.89 -3.53 -20.13
CA THR A 471 -0.69 -3.95 -20.84
C THR A 471 -1.05 -4.27 -22.28
N VAL A 472 -0.49 -3.53 -23.22
CA VAL A 472 -0.72 -3.75 -24.66
C VAL A 472 0.22 -4.84 -25.18
N ASN A 473 -0.35 -5.95 -25.61
CA ASN A 473 0.35 -7.05 -26.25
C ASN A 473 0.15 -7.02 -27.78
N SER A 474 0.82 -7.94 -28.48
CA SER A 474 0.66 -8.07 -29.92
C SER A 474 -0.70 -8.70 -30.26
N GLY A 475 -1.72 -7.86 -30.47
CA GLY A 475 -3.05 -8.28 -30.93
C GLY A 475 -4.12 -8.42 -29.85
N TYR A 476 -3.75 -8.22 -28.58
CA TYR A 476 -4.65 -8.24 -27.42
C TYR A 476 -4.13 -7.31 -26.32
N ILE A 477 -4.93 -7.11 -25.27
CA ILE A 477 -4.56 -6.37 -24.07
C ILE A 477 -4.81 -7.23 -22.84
N ASP A 478 -4.00 -7.04 -21.80
CA ASP A 478 -4.30 -7.51 -20.45
C ASP A 478 -4.76 -6.31 -19.62
N VAL A 479 -5.77 -6.51 -18.76
CA VAL A 479 -6.36 -5.45 -17.94
C VAL A 479 -6.35 -5.83 -16.48
N ALA A 480 -5.68 -5.02 -15.67
CA ALA A 480 -5.84 -5.00 -14.22
C ALA A 480 -6.78 -3.86 -13.82
N VAL A 481 -7.68 -4.15 -12.88
CA VAL A 481 -8.62 -3.18 -12.30
C VAL A 481 -8.35 -3.07 -10.81
N GLY A 482 -8.21 -1.83 -10.31
CA GLY A 482 -7.97 -1.51 -8.91
C GLY A 482 -9.12 -0.78 -8.26
N LEU A 483 -9.43 -1.15 -7.03
CA LEU A 483 -10.34 -0.39 -6.17
C LEU A 483 -9.53 0.46 -5.19
N GLY A 484 -9.99 1.69 -5.01
CA GLY A 484 -9.37 2.66 -4.11
C GLY A 484 -9.37 2.27 -2.62
N SER A 485 -10.19 1.29 -2.26
CA SER A 485 -10.31 0.77 -0.90
C SER A 485 -10.62 -0.72 -0.91
N SER A 486 -10.06 -1.47 0.04
CA SER A 486 -10.42 -2.89 0.23
C SER A 486 -11.85 -3.10 0.74
N ALA A 487 -12.52 -2.05 1.22
CA ALA A 487 -13.92 -2.11 1.64
C ALA A 487 -14.89 -1.88 0.47
N THR A 488 -14.42 -1.37 -0.67
CA THR A 488 -15.24 -1.05 -1.83
C THR A 488 -15.92 -2.31 -2.37
N GLN A 489 -17.24 -2.26 -2.43
CA GLN A 489 -18.04 -3.30 -3.08
C GLN A 489 -18.05 -3.07 -4.59
N ALA A 490 -17.81 -4.13 -5.33
CA ALA A 490 -17.82 -4.12 -6.79
C ALA A 490 -18.68 -5.26 -7.35
N VAL A 491 -19.25 -5.03 -8.52
CA VAL A 491 -20.02 -6.03 -9.27
C VAL A 491 -19.60 -6.02 -10.73
N GLY A 492 -19.85 -7.09 -11.46
CA GLY A 492 -19.34 -7.29 -12.82
C GLY A 492 -18.77 -8.68 -13.00
N LEU A 493 -18.15 -8.94 -14.15
CA LEU A 493 -17.44 -10.20 -14.39
C LEU A 493 -16.25 -10.40 -13.43
N LEU A 494 -15.55 -9.33 -13.03
CA LEU A 494 -14.47 -9.38 -12.06
C LEU A 494 -14.93 -9.50 -10.60
N GLY A 495 -16.24 -9.58 -10.33
CA GLY A 495 -16.89 -10.00 -9.08
C GLY A 495 -16.45 -9.36 -7.76
N ASN A 496 -17.36 -8.94 -6.88
CA ASN A 496 -17.07 -8.79 -5.45
C ASN A 496 -18.36 -8.81 -4.58
N PRO A 497 -19.13 -9.91 -4.49
CA PRO A 497 -20.43 -9.93 -3.81
C PRO A 497 -20.36 -9.97 -2.26
N GLY A 498 -19.40 -9.26 -1.67
CA GLY A 498 -19.16 -9.19 -0.22
C GLY A 498 -17.81 -9.77 0.22
N GLY A 499 -16.85 -9.89 -0.70
CA GLY A 499 -15.52 -10.47 -0.42
C GLY A 499 -15.47 -12.00 -0.40
N ASP A 500 -16.53 -12.70 -0.85
CA ASP A 500 -16.56 -14.17 -0.93
C ASP A 500 -16.14 -14.66 -2.32
N PRO A 501 -15.01 -15.39 -2.48
CA PRO A 501 -14.56 -15.93 -3.76
C PRO A 501 -15.47 -17.01 -4.35
N LYS A 502 -16.41 -17.56 -3.58
CA LYS A 502 -17.32 -18.62 -4.04
C LYS A 502 -18.62 -18.08 -4.64
N LEU A 503 -18.76 -16.76 -4.70
CA LEU A 503 -19.98 -16.10 -5.14
C LEU A 503 -19.69 -15.13 -6.28
N LEU A 504 -20.60 -15.10 -7.25
CA LEU A 504 -20.72 -14.08 -8.26
C LEU A 504 -22.14 -13.48 -8.22
N ALA A 505 -22.31 -12.27 -8.73
CA ALA A 505 -23.62 -11.62 -8.80
C ALA A 505 -23.91 -11.14 -10.22
N GLY A 506 -25.08 -11.50 -10.76
CA GLY A 506 -25.60 -10.95 -12.01
C GLY A 506 -25.99 -9.47 -11.86
N ARG A 507 -26.21 -8.79 -12.97
CA ARG A 507 -26.60 -7.36 -12.99
C ARG A 507 -27.91 -7.09 -12.22
N ASP A 508 -28.80 -8.08 -12.14
CA ASP A 508 -30.07 -8.03 -11.42
C ASP A 508 -29.93 -8.33 -9.91
N GLY A 509 -28.73 -8.63 -9.43
CA GLY A 509 -28.44 -9.02 -8.05
C GLY A 509 -28.58 -10.52 -7.77
N THR A 510 -28.95 -11.35 -8.76
CA THR A 510 -28.99 -12.80 -8.61
C THR A 510 -27.60 -13.33 -8.24
N ARG A 511 -27.52 -14.12 -7.16
CA ARG A 511 -26.25 -14.72 -6.71
C ARG A 511 -26.03 -16.09 -7.32
N TYR A 512 -24.82 -16.33 -7.81
CA TYR A 512 -24.38 -17.61 -8.38
C TYR A 512 -23.28 -18.19 -7.50
N ALA A 513 -23.44 -19.46 -7.12
CA ALA A 513 -22.39 -20.20 -6.44
C ALA A 513 -21.41 -20.79 -7.46
N VAL A 514 -20.12 -20.75 -7.15
CA VAL A 514 -19.05 -21.35 -7.96
C VAL A 514 -18.88 -22.84 -7.59
N PRO A 515 -18.68 -23.75 -8.56
CA PRO A 515 -18.54 -23.50 -10.00
C PRO A 515 -19.89 -23.30 -10.71
N LEU A 516 -19.90 -22.46 -11.75
CA LEU A 516 -21.07 -22.25 -12.60
C LEU A 516 -21.10 -23.32 -13.71
N SER A 517 -22.29 -23.82 -14.05
CA SER A 517 -22.47 -24.56 -15.30
C SER A 517 -22.23 -23.66 -16.52
N PHE A 518 -21.95 -24.27 -17.68
CA PHE A 518 -21.75 -23.53 -18.93
C PHE A 518 -22.94 -22.60 -19.27
N ASP A 519 -24.17 -23.09 -19.10
CA ASP A 519 -25.37 -22.31 -19.35
C ASP A 519 -25.54 -21.16 -18.33
N GLU A 520 -25.22 -21.40 -17.06
CA GLU A 520 -25.24 -20.34 -16.05
C GLU A 520 -24.21 -19.26 -16.35
N LEU A 521 -23.00 -19.65 -16.72
CA LEU A 521 -21.90 -18.74 -17.03
C LEU A 521 -22.22 -17.88 -18.25
N TYR A 522 -22.62 -18.47 -19.37
CA TYR A 522 -22.74 -17.77 -20.65
C TYR A 522 -24.14 -17.24 -20.96
N GLN A 523 -25.20 -17.93 -20.54
CA GLN A 523 -26.58 -17.57 -20.89
C GLN A 523 -27.29 -16.76 -19.79
N LYS A 524 -26.79 -16.80 -18.55
CA LYS A 524 -27.40 -16.06 -17.42
C LYS A 524 -26.44 -14.99 -16.88
N PHE A 525 -25.37 -15.39 -16.22
CA PHE A 525 -24.43 -14.48 -15.56
C PHE A 525 -23.74 -13.54 -16.55
N GLY A 526 -23.01 -14.10 -17.53
CA GLY A 526 -22.30 -13.32 -18.55
C GLY A 526 -23.23 -12.51 -19.45
N ALA A 527 -24.39 -13.07 -19.81
CA ALA A 527 -25.42 -12.36 -20.56
C ALA A 527 -25.93 -11.12 -19.79
N SER A 528 -26.08 -11.20 -18.46
CA SER A 528 -26.50 -10.07 -17.63
C SER A 528 -25.48 -8.92 -17.62
N TRP A 529 -24.19 -9.22 -17.81
CA TRP A 529 -23.10 -8.24 -17.81
C TRP A 529 -22.71 -7.74 -19.19
N ARG A 530 -23.24 -8.32 -20.27
CA ARG A 530 -23.10 -7.81 -21.64
C ARG A 530 -23.60 -6.37 -21.72
N VAL A 531 -22.81 -5.50 -22.34
CA VAL A 531 -23.10 -4.08 -22.44
C VAL A 531 -24.12 -3.84 -23.56
N ASN A 532 -25.10 -2.96 -23.30
CA ASN A 532 -25.99 -2.49 -24.35
C ASN A 532 -25.18 -1.65 -25.37
N PRO A 533 -25.21 -1.98 -26.68
CA PRO A 533 -24.44 -1.24 -27.69
C PRO A 533 -24.73 0.27 -27.77
N LEU A 534 -25.90 0.73 -27.29
CA LEU A 534 -26.25 2.16 -27.24
C LEU A 534 -25.67 2.88 -26.01
N ARG A 535 -25.10 2.14 -25.06
CA ARG A 535 -24.60 2.64 -23.77
C ARG A 535 -23.13 2.27 -23.51
N THR A 536 -22.47 1.67 -24.50
CA THR A 536 -21.07 1.24 -24.37
C THR A 536 -20.12 2.43 -24.25
N LEU A 537 -19.15 2.31 -23.33
CA LEU A 537 -18.03 3.25 -23.21
C LEU A 537 -17.05 3.07 -24.37
N LEU A 538 -17.11 1.94 -25.07
CA LEU A 538 -16.26 1.56 -26.20
C LEU A 538 -16.86 1.98 -27.55
N ALA A 539 -17.84 2.90 -27.56
CA ALA A 539 -18.41 3.47 -28.77
C ALA A 539 -17.36 4.13 -29.69
N PRO A 540 -16.28 4.76 -29.17
CA PRO A 540 -15.20 5.28 -30.01
C PRO A 540 -14.36 4.20 -30.71
N CYS A 541 -14.43 2.95 -30.28
CA CYS A 541 -13.59 1.86 -30.80
C CYS A 541 -14.31 1.06 -31.90
N ALA A 542 -13.55 0.36 -32.74
CA ALA A 542 -14.10 -0.50 -33.80
C ALA A 542 -14.99 -1.62 -33.23
N THR A 543 -16.17 -1.81 -33.79
CA THR A 543 -17.15 -2.80 -33.32
C THR A 543 -16.70 -4.23 -33.60
N VAL A 544 -17.22 -5.18 -32.82
CA VAL A 544 -16.89 -6.61 -32.94
C VAL A 544 -18.15 -7.45 -32.89
N ALA A 545 -18.09 -8.65 -33.48
CA ALA A 545 -19.19 -9.59 -33.41
C ALA A 545 -19.37 -10.10 -31.97
N SER A 546 -20.63 -10.16 -31.53
CA SER A 546 -21.00 -10.71 -30.23
C SER A 546 -21.36 -12.19 -30.36
N GLY A 547 -20.88 -13.01 -29.43
CA GLY A 547 -21.14 -14.44 -29.40
C GLY A 547 -20.69 -15.08 -28.10
N ASN A 548 -21.15 -16.31 -27.88
CA ASN A 548 -20.67 -17.19 -26.81
C ASN A 548 -19.88 -18.33 -27.48
N PRO A 549 -18.89 -18.93 -26.79
CA PRO A 549 -18.27 -20.16 -27.27
C PRO A 549 -19.31 -21.28 -27.40
N SER A 550 -19.02 -22.34 -28.15
CA SER A 550 -19.92 -23.49 -28.27
C SER A 550 -19.76 -24.50 -27.14
N ALA A 551 -18.62 -24.48 -26.44
CA ALA A 551 -18.28 -25.35 -25.33
C ALA A 551 -17.18 -24.68 -24.48
N PRO A 552 -16.97 -25.11 -23.21
CA PRO A 552 -15.79 -24.71 -22.46
C PRO A 552 -14.50 -25.02 -23.21
N PHE A 553 -13.48 -24.18 -23.06
CA PHE A 553 -12.18 -24.36 -23.70
C PHE A 553 -11.06 -24.15 -22.68
N PHE A 554 -10.29 -25.20 -22.44
CA PHE A 554 -9.22 -25.26 -21.46
C PHE A 554 -7.96 -25.88 -22.09
N ALA A 555 -6.83 -25.84 -21.39
CA ALA A 555 -5.59 -26.49 -21.86
C ALA A 555 -5.77 -27.98 -22.21
N GLY A 556 -6.68 -28.69 -21.53
CA GLY A 556 -7.02 -30.08 -21.84
C GLY A 556 -7.70 -30.30 -23.19
N ASN A 557 -8.25 -29.25 -23.81
CA ASN A 557 -8.88 -29.31 -25.14
C ASN A 557 -7.90 -29.09 -26.29
N LEU A 558 -6.65 -28.70 -25.99
CA LEU A 558 -5.59 -28.58 -26.98
C LEU A 558 -5.15 -29.96 -27.48
N THR A 559 -4.64 -30.01 -28.72
CA THR A 559 -3.94 -31.20 -29.20
C THR A 559 -2.70 -31.47 -28.34
N ASP A 560 -2.33 -32.74 -28.18
CA ASP A 560 -1.24 -33.13 -27.28
C ASP A 560 0.09 -32.43 -27.58
N ASP A 561 0.42 -32.23 -28.86
CA ASP A 561 1.67 -31.56 -29.26
C ASP A 561 1.65 -30.07 -28.91
N VAL A 562 0.51 -29.39 -29.13
CA VAL A 562 0.36 -27.98 -28.79
C VAL A 562 0.40 -27.79 -27.28
N ARG A 563 -0.33 -28.63 -26.52
CA ARG A 563 -0.35 -28.60 -25.06
C ARG A 563 1.04 -28.77 -24.48
N LYS A 564 1.77 -29.82 -24.86
CA LYS A 564 3.12 -30.11 -24.35
C LYS A 564 4.12 -29.01 -24.69
N ARG A 565 4.05 -28.44 -25.90
CA ARG A 565 4.90 -27.31 -26.29
C ARG A 565 4.62 -26.10 -25.39
N ALA A 566 3.34 -25.73 -25.23
CA ALA A 566 2.95 -24.56 -24.45
C ALA A 566 3.26 -24.73 -22.96
N GLU A 567 2.96 -25.89 -22.39
CA GLU A 567 3.28 -26.23 -21.00
C GLU A 567 4.80 -26.15 -20.75
N SER A 568 5.62 -26.63 -21.69
CA SER A 568 7.08 -26.52 -21.59
C SER A 568 7.55 -25.07 -21.52
N VAL A 569 6.92 -24.14 -22.25
CA VAL A 569 7.25 -22.70 -22.17
C VAL A 569 6.91 -22.16 -20.79
N CYS A 570 5.73 -22.50 -20.26
CA CYS A 570 5.30 -22.07 -18.92
C CYS A 570 6.22 -22.60 -17.81
N LEU A 571 6.62 -23.88 -17.87
CA LEU A 571 7.56 -24.48 -16.93
C LEU A 571 8.95 -23.83 -17.01
N GLN A 572 9.43 -23.52 -18.21
CA GLN A 572 10.70 -22.79 -18.40
C GLN A 572 10.64 -21.38 -17.83
N ALA A 573 9.49 -20.72 -17.92
CA ALA A 573 9.22 -19.42 -17.30
C ALA A 573 9.04 -19.49 -15.76
N ARG A 574 9.04 -20.70 -15.17
CA ARG A 574 8.84 -20.95 -13.73
C ARG A 574 7.45 -20.56 -13.24
N VAL A 575 6.43 -20.73 -14.07
CA VAL A 575 5.03 -20.58 -13.67
C VAL A 575 4.68 -21.65 -12.63
N THR A 576 3.98 -21.27 -11.57
CA THR A 576 3.62 -22.19 -10.49
C THR A 576 2.51 -23.15 -10.94
N PRO A 577 2.40 -24.34 -10.33
CA PRO A 577 1.40 -25.34 -10.72
C PRO A 577 -0.06 -24.84 -10.72
N GLU A 578 -0.38 -23.89 -9.86
CA GLU A 578 -1.72 -23.31 -9.73
C GLU A 578 -2.14 -22.48 -10.96
N TRP A 579 -1.16 -21.95 -11.71
CA TRP A 579 -1.35 -21.15 -12.91
C TRP A 579 -0.96 -21.89 -14.20
N LEU A 580 -0.48 -23.13 -14.10
CA LEU A 580 0.12 -23.83 -15.23
C LEU A 580 -0.87 -24.11 -16.37
N ASP A 581 -2.10 -24.54 -16.05
CA ASP A 581 -3.13 -24.80 -17.08
C ASP A 581 -3.51 -23.51 -17.82
N THR A 582 -3.73 -22.44 -17.08
CA THR A 582 -4.06 -21.11 -17.59
C THR A 582 -2.96 -20.58 -18.51
N CYS A 583 -1.71 -20.61 -18.04
CA CYS A 583 -0.55 -20.26 -18.85
C CYS A 583 -0.42 -21.14 -20.12
N THR A 584 -0.68 -22.44 -20.00
CA THR A 584 -0.57 -23.38 -21.12
C THR A 584 -1.59 -23.05 -22.22
N LEU A 585 -2.81 -22.68 -21.83
CA LEU A 585 -3.82 -22.26 -22.78
C LEU A 585 -3.40 -20.96 -23.48
N ASP A 586 -2.97 -19.96 -22.71
CA ASP A 586 -2.53 -18.67 -23.21
C ASP A 586 -1.35 -18.77 -24.18
N VAL A 587 -0.31 -19.53 -23.83
CA VAL A 587 0.84 -19.73 -24.72
C VAL A 587 0.43 -20.38 -26.04
N ALA A 588 -0.59 -21.25 -26.02
CA ALA A 588 -1.12 -21.84 -27.23
C ALA A 588 -1.95 -20.84 -28.06
N VAL A 589 -2.79 -20.03 -27.41
CA VAL A 589 -3.75 -19.15 -28.08
C VAL A 589 -3.13 -17.83 -28.53
N VAL A 590 -2.40 -17.16 -27.63
CA VAL A 590 -1.85 -15.80 -27.84
C VAL A 590 -0.32 -15.76 -27.96
N GLY A 591 0.36 -16.87 -27.68
CA GLY A 591 1.77 -17.09 -27.99
C GLY A 591 2.71 -17.08 -26.77
N ASP A 592 3.94 -17.53 -26.99
CA ASP A 592 4.93 -17.85 -25.94
C ASP A 592 5.22 -16.73 -24.92
N ARG A 593 5.05 -15.46 -25.31
CA ARG A 593 5.27 -14.33 -24.40
C ARG A 593 4.24 -14.25 -23.26
N ALA A 594 3.08 -14.86 -23.41
CA ALA A 594 2.05 -14.84 -22.37
C ALA A 594 2.51 -15.50 -21.06
N ALA A 595 3.50 -16.40 -21.11
CA ALA A 595 4.02 -17.05 -19.91
C ALA A 595 4.54 -16.06 -18.85
N SER A 596 5.09 -14.91 -19.25
CA SER A 596 5.59 -13.92 -18.28
C SER A 596 4.50 -13.30 -17.41
N THR A 597 3.25 -13.28 -17.88
CA THR A 597 2.10 -12.73 -17.13
C THR A 597 1.83 -13.51 -15.84
N TYR A 598 2.19 -14.81 -15.82
CA TYR A 598 1.91 -15.72 -14.70
C TYR A 598 3.04 -15.85 -13.67
N VAL A 599 4.19 -15.25 -13.94
CA VAL A 599 5.37 -15.38 -13.08
C VAL A 599 5.18 -14.54 -11.81
N GLY A 600 5.25 -15.19 -10.65
CA GLY A 600 5.15 -14.51 -9.35
C GLY A 600 3.72 -14.10 -8.94
N LEU A 601 2.70 -14.54 -9.68
CA LEU A 601 1.31 -14.34 -9.28
C LEU A 601 0.98 -15.17 -8.03
N ALA A 602 0.26 -14.55 -7.09
CA ALA A 602 -0.33 -15.28 -5.98
C ALA A 602 -1.32 -16.34 -6.52
N PRO A 603 -1.37 -17.54 -5.94
CA PRO A 603 -2.38 -18.53 -6.32
C PRO A 603 -3.81 -17.98 -6.16
N PRO A 604 -4.75 -18.40 -7.02
CA PRO A 604 -6.16 -18.08 -6.82
C PRO A 604 -6.66 -18.72 -5.53
N VAL A 605 -7.56 -18.03 -4.82
CA VAL A 605 -8.20 -18.53 -3.60
C VAL A 605 -9.17 -19.67 -3.93
N VAL A 606 -9.88 -19.53 -5.04
CA VAL A 606 -10.78 -20.56 -5.60
C VAL A 606 -10.52 -20.65 -7.10
N ASN A 607 -10.34 -21.86 -7.62
CA ASN A 607 -10.31 -22.11 -9.06
C ASN A 607 -11.67 -22.69 -9.49
N GLY A 608 -12.49 -21.88 -10.16
CA GLY A 608 -13.82 -22.24 -10.64
C GLY A 608 -13.83 -23.07 -11.92
N ASN A 609 -12.67 -23.31 -12.53
CA ASN A 609 -12.53 -24.17 -13.72
C ASN A 609 -12.34 -25.65 -13.36
N ARG A 610 -12.27 -26.00 -12.07
CA ARG A 610 -11.97 -27.36 -11.57
C ARG A 610 -13.01 -27.89 -10.59
#